data_AF-K7RIY5-F1
#
_entry.id   AF-K7RIY5-F1
#
_cell.length_a   1.000
_cell.length_b   1.000
_cell.length_c   1.000
_cell.angle_alpha   90.00
_cell.angle_beta   90.00
_cell.angle_gamma   90.00
#
_symmetry.space_group_name_H-M   'P 1'
#
loop_
_entity.id
_entity.type
_entity.pdbx_description
1 polymer ?
#
loop_
_entity_poly.entity_id
_entity_poly.type
_entity_poly.pdbx_seq_one_letter_code
_entity_poly.pdbx_strand_id
1 'polypeptide(L)'
;MPRMREKYGSRKALVRRLWSAIRKMGKLLEHEDPQVALRAAHALATLTPAYRAAYEAMEEEDPEMRRRQQAAQQAQQEREEIRWKAALWMVKSDLYSLEPPLPEEPEVRALLVKWGRLSPEKAFPEEEARPLPALEGGEGGP
;
A
#
# COMPACT_ATOMS: atom_id res chain seq x y z
N MET A 1 -19.64 -23.58 -14.84
CA MET A 1 -19.41 -22.26 -15.47
C MET A 1 -18.12 -22.33 -16.28
N PRO A 2 -18.01 -21.67 -17.46
CA PRO A 2 -16.76 -21.67 -18.23
C PRO A 2 -15.65 -21.04 -17.39
N ARG A 3 -14.45 -21.62 -17.41
CA ARG A 3 -13.31 -21.10 -16.62
C ARG A 3 -12.93 -19.71 -17.18
N MET A 4 -12.65 -18.71 -16.35
CA MET A 4 -12.36 -17.34 -16.85
C MET A 4 -11.15 -17.29 -17.80
N ARG A 5 -10.24 -18.27 -17.69
CA ARG A 5 -9.13 -18.51 -18.62
C ARG A 5 -9.59 -18.78 -20.06
N GLU A 6 -10.79 -19.32 -20.25
CA GLU A 6 -11.43 -19.54 -21.56
C GLU A 6 -12.11 -18.28 -22.09
N LYS A 7 -12.71 -17.46 -21.21
CA LYS A 7 -13.40 -16.22 -21.60
C LYS A 7 -12.44 -15.07 -21.93
N TYR A 8 -11.41 -14.88 -21.11
CA TYR A 8 -10.53 -13.69 -21.19
C TYR A 8 -9.07 -14.04 -21.49
N GLY A 9 -8.68 -15.31 -21.45
CA GLY A 9 -7.30 -15.76 -21.63
C GLY A 9 -6.46 -15.60 -20.37
N SER A 10 -5.16 -15.35 -20.54
CA SER A 10 -4.25 -15.04 -19.41
C SER A 10 -4.37 -13.57 -18.99
N ARG A 11 -4.01 -13.24 -17.74
CA ARG A 11 -3.92 -11.84 -17.26
C ARG A 11 -3.10 -10.96 -18.20
N LYS A 12 -1.96 -11.46 -18.68
CA LYS A 12 -1.10 -10.75 -19.65
C LYS A 12 -1.82 -10.49 -20.98
N ALA A 13 -2.68 -11.40 -21.42
CA ALA A 13 -3.49 -11.19 -22.62
C ALA A 13 -4.59 -10.15 -22.39
N LEU A 14 -5.25 -10.16 -21.22
CA LEU A 14 -6.26 -9.17 -20.85
C LEU A 14 -5.66 -7.75 -20.78
N VAL A 15 -4.54 -7.57 -20.08
CA VAL A 15 -3.82 -6.28 -20.00
C VAL A 15 -3.39 -5.79 -21.38
N ARG A 16 -2.87 -6.69 -22.23
CA ARG A 16 -2.44 -6.33 -23.59
C ARG A 16 -3.63 -5.88 -24.45
N ARG A 17 -4.77 -6.54 -24.32
CA ARG A 17 -6.02 -6.16 -25.02
C ARG A 17 -6.53 -4.81 -24.52
N LEU A 18 -6.52 -4.57 -23.21
CA LEU A 18 -6.86 -3.28 -22.61
C LEU A 18 -5.98 -2.16 -23.21
N TRP A 19 -4.66 -2.34 -23.17
CA TRP A 19 -3.73 -1.32 -23.66
C TRP A 19 -3.90 -1.04 -25.15
N SER A 20 -4.17 -2.08 -25.95
CA SER A 20 -4.49 -1.94 -27.36
C SER A 20 -5.78 -1.16 -27.58
N ALA A 21 -6.83 -1.43 -26.79
CA ALA A 21 -8.09 -0.69 -26.86
C ALA A 21 -7.93 0.77 -26.44
N ILE A 22 -7.21 1.06 -25.35
CA ILE A 22 -6.91 2.43 -24.91
C ILE A 22 -6.16 3.19 -26.01
N ARG A 23 -5.11 2.60 -26.58
CA ARG A 23 -4.34 3.25 -27.66
C ARG A 23 -5.20 3.53 -28.89
N LYS A 24 -6.08 2.60 -29.29
CA LYS A 24 -6.98 2.79 -30.42
C LYS A 24 -8.00 3.91 -30.15
N MET A 25 -8.59 3.93 -28.96
CA MET A 25 -9.54 4.99 -28.58
C MET A 25 -8.85 6.35 -28.41
N GLY A 26 -7.60 6.37 -27.93
CA GLY A 26 -6.77 7.58 -27.89
C GLY A 26 -6.61 8.22 -29.27
N LYS A 27 -6.37 7.41 -30.31
CA LYS A 27 -6.34 7.91 -31.70
C LYS A 27 -7.69 8.42 -32.19
N LEU A 28 -8.79 7.80 -31.75
CA LEU A 28 -10.14 8.22 -32.13
C LEU A 28 -10.60 9.50 -31.40
N LEU A 29 -9.97 9.86 -30.29
CA LEU A 29 -10.19 11.15 -29.63
C LEU A 29 -9.63 12.32 -30.43
N GLU A 30 -8.60 12.10 -31.24
CA GLU A 30 -7.99 13.11 -32.13
C GLU A 30 -8.74 13.25 -33.46
N HIS A 31 -9.86 12.54 -33.63
CA HIS A 31 -10.62 12.54 -34.87
C HIS A 31 -11.35 13.88 -35.08
N GLU A 32 -11.37 14.37 -36.32
CA GLU A 32 -11.98 15.67 -36.68
C GLU A 32 -13.50 15.70 -36.45
N ASP A 33 -14.17 14.55 -36.63
CA ASP A 33 -15.58 14.39 -36.31
C ASP A 33 -15.82 14.34 -34.78
N PRO A 34 -16.52 15.34 -34.20
CA PRO A 34 -16.79 15.38 -32.76
C PRO A 34 -17.65 14.20 -32.26
N GLN A 35 -18.47 13.58 -33.12
CA GLN A 35 -19.25 12.40 -32.74
C GLN A 35 -18.36 11.17 -32.55
N VAL A 36 -17.29 11.05 -33.34
CA VAL A 36 -16.31 9.96 -33.22
C VAL A 36 -15.49 10.13 -31.94
N ALA A 37 -15.02 11.35 -31.66
CA ALA A 37 -14.29 11.65 -30.42
C ALA A 37 -15.16 11.40 -29.18
N LEU A 38 -16.43 11.82 -29.20
CA LEU A 38 -17.36 11.59 -28.09
C LEU A 38 -17.60 10.09 -27.83
N ARG A 39 -17.80 9.30 -28.89
CA ARG A 39 -17.96 7.84 -28.77
C ARG A 39 -16.69 7.17 -28.25
N ALA A 40 -15.52 7.64 -28.65
CA ALA A 40 -14.24 7.15 -28.14
C ALA A 40 -14.06 7.48 -26.65
N ALA A 41 -14.43 8.69 -26.22
CA ALA A 41 -14.42 9.08 -24.81
C ALA A 41 -15.35 8.20 -23.97
N HIS A 42 -16.58 7.98 -24.44
CA HIS A 42 -17.54 7.10 -23.78
C HIS A 42 -17.04 5.65 -23.71
N ALA A 43 -16.49 5.13 -24.81
CA ALA A 43 -15.90 3.79 -24.84
C ALA A 43 -14.77 3.65 -23.81
N LEU A 44 -13.86 4.63 -23.71
CA LEU A 44 -12.81 4.66 -22.69
C LEU A 44 -13.37 4.68 -21.26
N ALA A 45 -14.39 5.48 -21.00
CA ALA A 45 -15.04 5.55 -19.70
C ALA A 45 -15.66 4.21 -19.29
N THR A 46 -16.19 3.43 -20.24
CA THR A 46 -16.75 2.09 -19.99
C THR A 46 -15.69 0.99 -19.91
N LEU A 47 -14.52 1.18 -20.52
CA LEU A 47 -13.45 0.18 -20.59
C LEU A 47 -12.81 -0.07 -19.22
N THR A 48 -12.57 1.00 -18.45
CA THR A 48 -11.95 0.94 -17.12
C THR A 48 -12.76 0.11 -16.11
N PRO A 49 -14.06 0.35 -15.90
CA PRO A 49 -14.87 -0.47 -14.98
C PRO A 49 -15.03 -1.91 -15.48
N ALA A 50 -15.16 -2.12 -16.80
CA ALA A 50 -15.24 -3.48 -17.36
C ALA A 50 -13.95 -4.28 -17.15
N TYR A 51 -12.78 -3.63 -17.30
CA TYR A 51 -11.49 -4.24 -16.99
C TYR A 51 -11.33 -4.54 -15.51
N ARG A 52 -11.73 -3.61 -14.64
CA ARG A 52 -11.69 -3.81 -13.19
C ARG A 52 -12.47 -5.04 -12.78
N ALA A 53 -13.71 -5.18 -13.26
CA ALA A 53 -14.54 -6.35 -12.98
C ALA A 53 -13.94 -7.65 -13.53
N ALA A 54 -13.36 -7.63 -14.74
CA ALA A 54 -12.69 -8.80 -15.31
C ALA A 54 -11.41 -9.18 -14.55
N TYR A 55 -10.72 -8.19 -14.00
CA TYR A 55 -9.51 -8.38 -13.20
C TYR A 55 -9.83 -8.90 -11.80
N GLU A 56 -10.81 -8.33 -11.11
CA GLU A 56 -11.33 -8.80 -9.81
C GLU A 56 -11.84 -10.25 -9.92
N ALA A 57 -12.58 -10.59 -10.98
CA ALA A 57 -13.01 -11.97 -11.21
C ALA A 57 -11.84 -12.95 -11.45
N MET A 58 -10.73 -12.48 -12.02
CA MET A 58 -9.49 -13.27 -12.13
C MET A 58 -8.72 -13.39 -10.81
N GLU A 59 -8.97 -12.51 -9.85
CA GLU A 59 -8.37 -12.53 -8.51
C GLU A 59 -9.13 -13.48 -7.57
N GLU A 60 -10.44 -13.55 -7.70
CA GLU A 60 -11.26 -14.50 -6.94
C GLU A 60 -10.90 -15.96 -7.24
N GLU A 61 -10.52 -16.29 -8.48
CA GLU A 61 -10.11 -17.65 -8.88
C GLU A 61 -8.67 -18.02 -8.43
N ASP A 62 -7.85 -17.06 -7.98
CA ASP A 62 -6.44 -17.27 -7.64
C ASP A 62 -6.19 -17.11 -6.12
N PRO A 63 -6.21 -18.21 -5.35
CA PRO A 63 -6.13 -18.16 -3.89
C PRO A 63 -4.80 -17.61 -3.37
N GLU A 64 -3.70 -17.71 -4.13
CA GLU A 64 -2.42 -17.13 -3.72
C GLU A 64 -2.40 -15.61 -3.84
N MET A 65 -3.09 -15.08 -4.85
CA MET A 65 -3.13 -13.63 -5.07
C MET A 65 -4.04 -12.93 -4.06
N ARG A 66 -5.15 -13.57 -3.66
CA ARG A 66 -5.97 -13.12 -2.52
C ARG A 66 -5.14 -12.99 -1.24
N ARG A 67 -4.30 -13.97 -0.91
CA ARG A 67 -3.43 -13.88 0.27
C ARG A 67 -2.42 -12.74 0.17
N ARG A 68 -1.82 -12.52 -1.00
CA ARG A 68 -0.88 -11.42 -1.22
C ARG A 68 -1.54 -10.05 -1.13
N GLN A 69 -2.75 -9.90 -1.67
CA GLN A 69 -3.50 -8.66 -1.54
C GLN A 69 -3.94 -8.40 -0.10
N GLN A 70 -4.43 -9.41 0.60
CA GLN A 70 -4.78 -9.27 2.02
C GLN A 70 -3.56 -8.87 2.85
N ALA A 71 -2.41 -9.50 2.62
CA ALA A 71 -1.15 -9.12 3.27
C ALA A 71 -0.72 -7.69 2.89
N ALA A 72 -0.89 -7.28 1.63
CA ALA A 72 -0.56 -5.92 1.19
C ALA A 72 -1.51 -4.87 1.77
N GLN A 73 -2.80 -5.18 1.90
CA GLN A 73 -3.80 -4.33 2.54
C GLN A 73 -3.57 -4.22 4.04
N GLN A 74 -3.25 -5.33 4.71
CA GLN A 74 -2.86 -5.34 6.12
C GLN A 74 -1.60 -4.49 6.32
N ALA A 75 -0.56 -4.69 5.51
CA ALA A 75 0.65 -3.88 5.58
C ALA A 75 0.39 -2.39 5.26
N GLN A 76 -0.58 -2.06 4.41
CA GLN A 76 -1.00 -0.68 4.17
C GLN A 76 -1.75 -0.11 5.37
N GLN A 77 -2.68 -0.86 5.95
CA GLN A 77 -3.43 -0.46 7.15
C GLN A 77 -2.49 -0.23 8.34
N GLU A 78 -1.57 -1.15 8.59
CA GLU A 78 -0.54 -1.01 9.64
C GLU A 78 0.28 0.28 9.44
N ARG A 79 0.71 0.56 8.20
CA ARG A 79 1.43 1.81 7.87
C ARG A 79 0.58 3.05 8.09
N GLU A 80 -0.69 2.99 7.72
CA GLU A 80 -1.63 4.10 7.92
C GLU A 80 -1.92 4.32 9.40
N GLU A 81 -2.03 3.27 10.20
CA GLU A 81 -2.17 3.33 11.66
C GLU A 81 -0.95 3.96 12.31
N ILE A 82 0.27 3.52 11.96
CA ILE A 82 1.53 4.12 12.46
C ILE A 82 1.59 5.60 12.10
N ARG A 83 1.22 5.94 10.85
CA ARG A 83 1.19 7.32 10.37
C ARG A 83 0.16 8.15 11.13
N TRP A 84 -1.01 7.59 11.41
CA TRP A 84 -2.08 8.23 12.15
C TRP A 84 -1.71 8.46 13.61
N LYS A 85 -1.09 7.46 14.27
CA LYS A 85 -0.56 7.59 15.64
C LYS A 85 0.52 8.67 15.72
N ALA A 86 1.44 8.72 14.75
CA ALA A 86 2.43 9.78 14.67
C ALA A 86 1.78 11.17 14.49
N ALA A 87 0.76 11.27 13.63
CA ALA A 87 0.00 12.51 13.43
C ALA A 87 -0.74 12.97 14.69
N LEU A 88 -1.43 12.05 15.37
CA LEU A 88 -2.10 12.31 16.65
C LEU A 88 -1.12 12.79 17.72
N TRP A 89 0.06 12.17 17.79
CA TRP A 89 1.11 12.60 18.71
C TRP A 89 1.57 14.03 18.40
N MET A 90 1.81 14.37 17.13
CA MET A 90 2.17 15.74 16.71
C MET A 90 1.09 16.74 17.10
N VAL A 91 -0.18 16.45 16.81
CA VAL A 91 -1.30 17.33 17.15
C VAL A 91 -1.37 17.55 18.66
N LYS A 92 -1.18 16.51 19.47
CA LYS A 92 -1.14 16.65 20.94
C LYS A 92 0.05 17.48 21.40
N SER A 93 1.22 17.28 20.82
CA SER A 93 2.42 18.07 21.14
C SER A 93 2.21 19.56 20.84
N ASP A 94 1.69 19.87 19.65
CA ASP A 94 1.49 21.23 19.19
C ASP A 94 0.34 21.91 19.95
N LEU A 95 -0.75 21.19 20.27
CA LEU A 95 -1.92 21.73 20.95
C LEU A 95 -1.71 21.97 22.45
N TYR A 96 -1.00 21.08 23.13
CA TYR A 96 -0.83 21.15 24.58
C TYR A 96 0.49 21.80 25.03
N SER A 97 1.43 22.12 24.12
CA SER A 97 2.76 22.67 24.44
C SER A 97 3.51 21.91 25.55
N LEU A 98 3.12 20.66 25.79
CA LEU A 98 3.70 19.72 26.73
C LEU A 98 4.37 18.65 25.86
N GLU A 99 5.64 18.32 26.12
CA GLU A 99 6.29 17.16 25.51
C GLU A 99 5.42 15.92 25.81
N PRO A 100 4.67 15.38 24.83
CA PRO A 100 3.82 14.23 25.09
C PRO A 100 4.71 13.03 25.37
N PRO A 101 4.26 12.05 26.18
CA PRO A 101 5.03 10.84 26.42
C PRO A 101 5.42 10.18 25.09
N LEU A 102 6.63 9.64 25.06
CA LEU A 102 7.21 9.02 23.87
C LEU A 102 6.29 7.87 23.41
N PRO A 103 5.96 7.76 22.10
CA PRO A 103 5.17 6.64 21.61
C PRO A 103 5.88 5.31 21.89
N GLU A 104 5.19 4.31 22.43
CA GLU A 104 5.77 3.00 22.74
C GLU A 104 6.29 2.29 21.48
N GLU A 105 5.58 2.45 20.36
CA GLU A 105 5.87 1.81 19.09
C GLU A 105 7.13 2.39 18.42
N PRO A 106 8.20 1.58 18.22
CA PRO A 106 9.46 2.06 17.63
C PRO A 106 9.29 2.56 16.20
N GLU A 107 8.30 2.04 15.47
CA GLU A 107 7.98 2.44 14.10
C GLU A 107 7.37 3.85 14.03
N VAL A 108 6.52 4.21 15.00
CA VAL A 108 5.96 5.56 15.17
C VAL A 108 7.08 6.53 15.53
N ARG A 109 7.99 6.13 16.43
CA ARG A 109 9.17 6.91 16.84
C ARG A 109 10.10 7.16 15.65
N ALA A 110 10.42 6.14 14.87
CA ALA A 110 11.22 6.26 13.66
C ALA A 110 10.57 7.19 12.62
N LEU A 111 9.25 7.12 12.47
CA LEU A 111 8.51 8.00 11.56
C LEU A 111 8.54 9.47 12.02
N LEU A 112 8.41 9.72 13.32
CA LEU A 112 8.54 11.07 13.90
C LEU A 112 9.96 11.64 13.75
N VAL A 113 11.00 10.80 13.87
CA VAL A 113 12.39 11.17 13.56
C VAL A 113 12.53 11.55 12.09
N LYS A 114 11.98 10.73 11.19
CA LYS A 114 11.99 11.02 9.74
C LYS A 114 11.26 12.33 9.40
N TRP A 115 10.24 12.69 10.18
CA TRP A 115 9.51 13.95 10.04
C TRP A 115 10.17 15.13 10.77
N GLY A 116 11.32 14.92 11.40
CA GLY A 116 12.09 15.96 12.09
C GLY A 116 11.44 16.49 13.37
N ARG A 117 10.47 15.75 13.94
CA ARG A 117 9.78 16.14 15.18
C ARG A 117 10.42 15.57 16.44
N LEU A 118 11.28 14.56 16.29
CA LEU A 118 12.00 13.92 17.37
C LEU A 118 13.46 13.72 16.97
N SER A 119 14.40 13.98 17.89
CA SER A 119 15.81 13.66 17.69
C SER A 119 16.02 12.15 17.85
N PRO A 120 16.91 11.51 17.06
CA PRO A 120 17.17 10.07 17.14
C PRO A 120 17.52 9.59 18.56
N GLU A 121 18.29 10.41 19.29
CA GLU A 121 18.72 10.16 20.67
C GLU A 121 17.56 10.16 21.67
N LYS A 122 16.54 11.00 21.45
CA LYS A 122 15.32 11.02 22.28
C LYS A 122 14.32 9.92 21.87
N ALA A 123 14.35 9.49 20.61
CA ALA A 123 13.45 8.48 20.07
C ALA A 123 13.86 7.05 20.49
N PHE A 124 15.15 6.79 20.64
CA PHE A 124 15.67 5.49 21.03
C PHE A 124 16.67 5.67 22.19
N PRO A 125 16.18 5.82 23.43
CA PRO A 125 17.06 5.94 24.58
C PRO A 125 17.92 4.66 24.74
N GLU A 126 19.21 4.83 25.04
CA GLU A 126 20.22 3.75 25.08
C GLU A 126 19.89 2.57 26.02
N GLU A 127 18.92 2.72 26.93
CA GLU A 127 18.45 1.63 27.78
C GLU A 127 17.70 0.52 27.01
N GLU A 128 17.05 0.84 25.88
CA GLU A 128 16.43 -0.15 24.97
C GLU A 128 17.46 -0.82 24.06
N ALA A 129 18.68 -0.28 23.96
CA ALA A 129 19.77 -0.79 23.14
C ALA A 129 20.71 -1.75 23.90
N ARG A 130 20.44 -2.05 25.18
CA ARG A 130 21.21 -3.06 25.90
C ARG A 130 20.77 -4.46 25.44
N PRO A 131 21.69 -5.29 24.87
CA PRO A 131 21.40 -6.70 24.69
C PRO A 131 21.05 -7.31 26.05
N LEU A 132 20.06 -8.21 26.06
CA LEU A 132 19.65 -9.02 27.21
C LEU A 132 20.88 -9.44 28.03
N PRO A 133 20.86 -9.34 29.38
CA PRO A 133 21.98 -9.79 30.18
C PRO A 133 22.28 -11.24 29.79
N ALA A 134 23.50 -11.49 29.32
CA ALA A 134 23.98 -12.84 29.10
C ALA A 134 23.68 -13.62 30.38
N LEU A 135 22.92 -14.71 30.25
CA LEU A 135 22.82 -15.70 31.31
C LEU A 135 24.27 -16.06 31.66
N GLU A 136 24.73 -15.60 32.83
CA GLU A 136 25.96 -16.09 33.46
C GLU A 136 25.81 -17.60 33.60
N GLY A 137 26.31 -18.32 32.59
CA GLY A 137 26.67 -19.71 32.74
C GLY A 137 27.81 -19.73 33.74
N GLY A 138 27.48 -20.02 35.00
CA GLY A 138 28.45 -20.28 36.05
C GLY A 138 29.37 -21.42 35.61
N GLU A 139 30.56 -21.05 35.13
CA GLU A 139 31.67 -21.96 34.95
C GLU A 139 32.07 -22.54 36.30
N GLY A 140 32.25 -23.86 36.32
CA GLY A 140 32.68 -24.62 37.49
C GLY A 140 34.04 -24.17 38.01
N GLY A 141 34.12 -24.09 39.34
CA GLY A 141 35.39 -23.96 40.03
C GLY A 141 36.13 -25.31 40.11
N PRO A 142 37.47 -25.33 39.98
CA PRO A 142 38.31 -26.48 40.32
C PRO A 142 38.37 -26.73 41.84
#